data_AF-A0A162KW03-F1
#
_entry.id   AF-A0A162KW03-F1
#
_cell.length_a   1.000
_cell.length_b   1.000
_cell.length_c   1.000
_cell.angle_alpha   90.00
_cell.angle_beta   90.00
_cell.angle_gamma   90.00
#
_symmetry.space_group_name_H-M   'P 1'
#
loop_
_entity.id
_entity.type
_entity.pdbx_description
1 polymer ?
#
loop_
_entity_poly.entity_id
_entity_poly.type
_entity_poly.pdbx_seq_one_letter_code
_entity_poly.pdbx_strand_id
1 'polypeptide(L)'
;MTRKKFCIGCILLSFIFIVTLFTGCGGKKDSKALVTVKLNEVARSVFYAPMYVAINKGMFKEQGINIDLTTGQGAEAAISKAQEDAIREITSS
;
A
#
# COMPACT_ATOMS: atom_id res chain seq x y z
N MET A 1 2.10 51.07 25.94
CA MET A 1 1.50 50.59 24.67
C MET A 1 2.20 49.35 24.09
N THR A 2 2.97 48.59 24.87
CA THR A 2 3.78 47.44 24.41
C THR A 2 3.15 46.07 24.68
N ARG A 3 2.24 45.96 25.67
CA ARG A 3 1.55 44.70 26.04
C ARG A 3 0.58 44.19 24.95
N LYS A 4 -0.09 45.10 24.23
CA LYS A 4 -1.00 44.74 23.12
C LYS A 4 -0.23 44.17 21.90
N LYS A 5 0.96 44.70 21.62
CA LYS A 5 1.84 44.23 20.53
C LYS A 5 2.37 42.81 20.79
N PHE A 6 2.62 42.48 22.05
CA PHE A 6 3.03 41.13 22.47
C PHE A 6 1.90 40.10 22.34
N CYS A 7 0.66 40.45 22.75
CA CYS A 7 -0.50 39.58 22.54
C CYS A 7 -0.84 39.35 21.06
N ILE A 8 -0.71 40.38 20.21
CA ILE A 8 -0.93 40.27 18.76
C ILE A 8 0.14 39.37 18.12
N GLY A 9 1.38 39.44 18.58
CA GLY A 9 2.47 38.56 18.13
C GLY A 9 2.22 37.07 18.43
N CYS A 10 1.70 36.76 19.63
CA CYS A 10 1.37 35.38 20.01
C CYS A 10 0.22 34.79 19.15
N ILE A 11 -0.77 35.62 18.80
CA ILE A 11 -1.91 35.20 17.98
C ILE A 11 -1.47 34.91 16.53
N LEU A 12 -0.61 35.76 15.96
CA LEU A 12 -0.04 35.56 14.62
C LEU A 12 0.81 34.28 14.52
N LEU A 13 1.62 34.01 15.55
CA LEU A 13 2.46 32.80 15.60
C LEU A 13 1.62 31.51 15.71
N SER A 14 0.52 31.54 16.46
CA SER A 14 -0.41 30.42 16.57
C SER A 14 -1.12 30.13 15.24
N PHE A 15 -1.47 31.17 14.48
CA PHE A 15 -2.13 31.02 13.18
C PHE A 15 -1.20 30.37 12.14
N ILE A 16 0.09 30.73 12.15
CA ILE A 16 1.09 30.13 11.26
C ILE A 16 1.32 28.65 11.56
N PHE A 17 1.24 28.26 12.84
CA PHE A 17 1.37 26.87 13.26
C PHE A 17 0.19 25.99 12.85
N ILE A 18 -1.01 26.58 12.71
CA ILE A 18 -2.21 25.87 12.24
C ILE A 18 -2.15 25.62 10.74
N VAL A 19 -1.62 26.56 9.96
CA VAL A 19 -1.51 26.44 8.49
C VAL A 19 -0.49 25.36 8.09
N THR A 20 0.60 25.20 8.86
CA THR A 20 1.62 24.17 8.58
C THR A 20 1.14 22.75 8.87
N LEU A 21 0.14 22.56 9.74
CA LEU A 21 -0.45 21.25 10.01
C LEU A 21 -1.32 20.74 8.84
N PHE A 22 -1.84 21.62 7.99
CA PHE A 22 -2.72 21.25 6.87
C PHE A 22 -2.00 21.02 5.53
N THR A 23 -0.75 21.47 5.37
CA THR A 23 0.03 21.27 4.13
C THR A 23 0.64 19.85 4.00
N GLY A 24 0.44 18.97 4.99
CA GLY A 24 0.94 17.59 4.96
C GLY A 24 0.03 16.58 4.22
N CYS A 25 -1.20 16.94 3.88
CA CYS A 25 -2.16 16.04 3.19
C CYS A 25 -2.11 16.17 1.66
N GLY A 26 -0.91 16.34 1.12
CA GLY A 26 -0.62 16.38 -0.31
C GLY A 26 0.39 15.31 -0.66
N GLY A 27 0.08 14.05 -0.30
CA GLY A 27 0.90 12.89 -0.64
C GLY A 27 1.11 12.87 -2.15
N LYS A 28 2.37 13.03 -2.55
CA LYS A 28 2.82 12.93 -3.93
C LYS A 28 2.15 11.72 -4.57
N LYS A 29 1.43 11.94 -5.67
CA LYS A 29 1.10 10.90 -6.64
C LYS A 29 2.40 10.55 -7.37
N ASP A 30 3.40 10.09 -6.63
CA ASP A 30 4.48 9.31 -7.22
C ASP A 30 3.76 8.10 -7.80
N SER A 31 3.86 7.92 -9.12
CA SER A 31 3.35 6.75 -9.82
C SER A 31 3.77 5.51 -9.04
N LYS A 32 2.87 4.99 -8.19
CA LYS A 32 3.12 3.79 -7.39
C LYS A 32 3.44 2.72 -8.40
N ALA A 33 4.72 2.37 -8.53
CA ALA A 33 5.12 1.17 -9.22
C ALA A 33 4.28 0.04 -8.63
N LEU A 34 3.43 -0.58 -9.46
CA LEU A 34 2.48 -1.57 -9.00
C LEU A 34 3.26 -2.70 -8.32
N VAL A 35 3.08 -2.84 -7.02
CA VAL A 35 3.72 -3.91 -6.27
C VAL A 35 2.95 -5.18 -6.58
N THR A 36 3.59 -6.09 -7.32
CA THR A 36 2.97 -7.37 -7.67
C THR A 36 3.24 -8.38 -6.56
N VAL A 37 2.18 -8.90 -5.96
CA VAL A 37 2.22 -9.93 -4.92
C VAL A 37 1.73 -11.24 -5.54
N LYS A 38 2.65 -12.20 -5.65
CA LYS A 38 2.35 -13.56 -6.11
C LYS A 38 1.83 -14.38 -4.92
N LEU A 39 0.61 -14.89 -5.03
CA LEU A 39 -0.03 -15.74 -4.02
C LEU A 39 -0.28 -17.13 -4.60
N ASN A 40 0.05 -18.16 -3.85
CA ASN A 40 -0.26 -19.53 -4.20
C ASN A 40 -1.36 -20.08 -3.26
N GLU A 41 -2.57 -20.28 -3.78
CA GLU A 41 -3.66 -20.90 -3.02
C GLU A 41 -3.56 -22.43 -3.08
N VAL A 42 -3.60 -23.06 -1.91
CA VAL A 42 -3.53 -24.53 -1.76
C VAL A 42 -4.92 -25.14 -1.56
N ALA A 43 -5.85 -24.37 -0.99
CA ALA A 43 -7.23 -24.78 -0.76
C ALA A 43 -8.19 -23.63 -1.03
N ARG A 44 -9.26 -23.91 -1.78
CA ARG A 44 -10.30 -22.93 -2.09
C ARG A 44 -11.47 -23.13 -1.13
N SER A 45 -11.65 -22.19 -0.21
CA SER A 45 -12.68 -22.25 0.83
C SER A 45 -13.52 -20.97 0.84
N VAL A 46 -14.79 -21.08 1.24
CA VAL A 46 -15.71 -19.95 1.42
C VAL A 46 -15.15 -18.93 2.41
N PHE A 47 -14.26 -19.35 3.31
CA PHE A 47 -13.56 -18.45 4.24
C PHE A 47 -12.79 -17.33 3.52
N TYR A 48 -12.23 -17.59 2.33
CA TYR A 48 -11.50 -16.59 1.53
C TYR A 48 -12.40 -15.81 0.56
N ALA A 49 -13.72 -16.03 0.57
CA ALA A 49 -14.67 -15.29 -0.27
C ALA A 49 -14.51 -13.76 -0.18
N PRO A 50 -14.31 -13.14 1.00
CA PRO A 50 -14.08 -11.70 1.07
C PRO A 50 -12.83 -11.25 0.29
N MET A 51 -11.76 -12.05 0.31
CA MET A 51 -10.52 -11.78 -0.44
C MET A 51 -10.77 -11.84 -1.95
N TYR A 52 -11.42 -12.89 -2.44
CA TYR A 52 -11.73 -13.01 -3.87
C TYR A 52 -12.62 -11.87 -4.37
N VAL A 53 -13.60 -11.45 -3.57
CA VAL A 53 -14.45 -10.29 -3.90
C VAL A 53 -13.62 -9.01 -3.98
N ALA A 54 -12.68 -8.79 -3.05
CA ALA A 54 -11.81 -7.62 -3.07
C ALA A 54 -10.85 -7.60 -4.27
N ILE A 55 -10.32 -8.76 -4.68
CA ILE A 55 -9.51 -8.92 -5.91
C ILE A 55 -10.36 -8.58 -7.14
N ASN A 56 -11.57 -9.14 -7.24
CA ASN A 56 -12.48 -8.92 -8.37
C ASN A 56 -12.95 -7.46 -8.47
N LYS A 57 -13.20 -6.80 -7.33
CA LYS A 57 -13.55 -5.38 -7.27
C LYS A 57 -12.37 -4.44 -7.52
N GLY A 58 -11.15 -4.97 -7.73
CA GLY A 58 -9.97 -4.15 -8.02
C GLY A 58 -9.46 -3.32 -6.83
N MET A 59 -9.94 -3.60 -5.61
CA MET A 59 -9.61 -2.81 -4.42
C MET A 59 -8.11 -2.77 -4.13
N PHE A 60 -7.39 -3.85 -4.44
CA PHE A 60 -5.92 -3.91 -4.31
C PHE A 60 -5.22 -3.07 -5.39
N LYS A 61 -5.74 -3.05 -6.61
CA LYS A 61 -5.17 -2.27 -7.72
C LYS A 61 -5.28 -0.78 -7.46
N GLU A 62 -6.39 -0.33 -6.88
CA GLU A 62 -6.58 1.06 -6.42
C GLU A 62 -5.54 1.48 -5.36
N GLN A 63 -5.07 0.54 -4.56
CA GLN A 63 -4.00 0.76 -3.57
C GLN A 63 -2.59 0.65 -4.16
N GLY A 64 -2.46 0.32 -5.45
CA GLY A 64 -1.18 0.11 -6.12
C GLY A 64 -0.61 -1.31 -5.95
N ILE A 65 -1.45 -2.29 -5.61
CA ILE A 65 -1.08 -3.68 -5.39
C ILE A 65 -1.72 -4.55 -6.47
N ASN A 66 -0.90 -5.30 -7.22
CA ASN A 66 -1.37 -6.29 -8.18
C ASN A 66 -1.30 -7.68 -7.54
N ILE A 67 -2.43 -8.37 -7.39
CA ILE A 67 -2.45 -9.74 -6.87
C ILE A 67 -2.41 -10.72 -8.04
N ASP A 68 -1.35 -11.53 -8.10
CA ASP A 68 -1.22 -12.65 -9.03
C ASP A 68 -1.48 -13.94 -8.26
N LEU A 69 -2.68 -14.52 -8.45
CA LEU A 69 -3.13 -15.68 -7.70
C LEU A 69 -3.00 -16.94 -8.56
N THR A 70 -2.15 -17.87 -8.13
CA THR A 70 -1.98 -19.20 -8.74
C THR A 70 -2.50 -20.28 -7.80
N THR A 71 -3.09 -21.35 -8.34
CA THR A 71 -3.47 -22.53 -7.54
C THR A 71 -2.33 -23.55 -7.55
N GLY A 72 -1.89 -23.99 -6.38
CA GLY A 72 -0.76 -24.91 -6.22
C GLY A 72 -1.14 -26.24 -5.61
N GLN A 73 -0.35 -27.27 -5.90
CA GLN A 73 -0.54 -28.62 -5.36
C GLN A 73 0.10 -28.74 -3.97
N GLY A 74 -0.56 -28.23 -2.92
CA GLY A 74 -0.05 -28.39 -1.56
C GLY A 74 1.00 -27.34 -1.14
N ALA A 75 1.36 -27.38 0.15
CA ALA A 75 2.30 -26.43 0.76
C ALA A 75 3.74 -26.66 0.29
N GLU A 76 4.21 -27.91 0.17
CA GLU A 76 5.55 -28.21 -0.38
C GLU A 76 5.74 -27.66 -1.80
N ALA A 77 4.75 -27.85 -2.69
CA ALA A 77 4.87 -27.35 -4.06
C ALA A 77 4.84 -25.82 -4.12
N ALA A 78 4.14 -25.16 -3.19
CA ALA A 78 4.10 -23.70 -3.08
C ALA A 78 5.48 -23.09 -2.85
N ILE A 79 6.24 -23.66 -1.91
CA ILE A 79 7.59 -23.20 -1.57
C ILE A 79 8.54 -23.43 -2.74
N SER A 80 8.48 -24.61 -3.35
CA SER A 80 9.33 -24.95 -4.50
C SER A 80 9.06 -24.05 -5.70
N LYS A 81 7.79 -23.79 -6.03
CA LYS A 81 7.39 -22.87 -7.10
C LYS A 81 7.86 -21.44 -6.85
N ALA A 82 7.71 -20.93 -5.62
CA ALA A 82 8.16 -19.59 -5.27
C ALA A 82 9.69 -19.44 -5.42
N GLN A 83 10.45 -20.46 -5.04
CA GLN A 83 11.90 -20.48 -5.28
C GLN A 83 12.25 -20.57 -6.77
N GLU A 84 11.55 -21.41 -7.54
CA GLU A 84 11.81 -21.56 -8.97
C GLU A 84 11.48 -20.29 -9.77
N ASP A 85 10.38 -19.62 -9.44
CA ASP A 85 10.02 -18.34 -10.05
C ASP A 85 11.07 -17.25 -9.77
N ALA A 86 11.65 -17.23 -8.56
CA ALA A 86 12.75 -16.33 -8.22
C ALA A 86 14.04 -16.65 -9.00
N ILE A 87 14.36 -17.93 -9.18
CA ILE A 87 15.53 -18.37 -9.96
C ILE A 87 15.35 -18.03 -11.45
N ARG A 88 14.14 -18.18 -12.00
CA ARG A 88 13.84 -17.82 -13.40
C ARG A 88 13.97 -16.33 -13.66
N GLU A 89 13.57 -15.48 -12.72
CA GLU A 89 13.70 -14.02 -12.83
C GLU A 89 15.18 -13.58 -12.85
N ILE A 90 16.03 -14.24 -12.06
CA ILE A 90 17.49 -14.04 -12.07
C ILE A 90 18.13 -14.56 -13.37
N THR A 91 17.63 -15.67 -13.93
CA THR A 91 18.22 -16.30 -15.13
C THR A 91 17.72 -15.67 -16.44
N SER A 92 16.58 -14.96 -16.43
CA SER A 92 16.04 -14.22 -17.58
C SER A 92 16.55 -12.78 -17.68
N SER A 93 17.44 -12.37 -16.77
CA SER A 93 18.11 -11.05 -16.73
C SER A 93 19.56 -11.16 -17.19
#